data_AF-A0A512NME5-F1
#
_entry.id   AF-A0A512NME5-F1
#
_cell.length_a   1.000
_cell.length_b   1.000
_cell.length_c   1.000
_cell.angle_alpha   90.00
_cell.angle_beta   90.00
_cell.angle_gamma   90.00
#
_symmetry.space_group_name_H-M   'P 1'
#
loop_
_entity.id
_entity.type
_entity.pdbx_description
1 polymer ?
#
loop_
_entity_poly.entity_id
_entity_poly.type
_entity_poly.pdbx_seq_one_letter_code
_entity_poly.pdbx_strand_id
1 'polypeptide(L)' 'MSNAPANHDSSPQDVERNEVLNAIGSKWSKFSKHELSMLKTNDELVSQIVSKYGLERPTAQREVHTLMAGRNL' A
#
# COMPACT_ATOMS: atom_id res chain seq x y z
N MET A 1 -13.22 6.65 39.75
CA MET A 1 -14.44 6.72 38.92
C MET A 1 -14.01 7.32 37.59
N SER A 2 -13.73 6.47 36.59
CA SER A 2 -14.48 6.38 35.30
C SER A 2 -14.03 7.47 34.32
N ASN A 3 -13.68 7.28 33.06
CA ASN A 3 -13.61 6.16 32.12
C ASN A 3 -12.80 6.74 30.93
N ALA A 4 -11.94 5.97 30.25
CA ALA A 4 -11.42 6.40 28.96
C ALA A 4 -12.56 6.41 27.90
N PRO A 5 -12.38 7.12 26.78
CA PRO A 5 -12.30 6.35 25.55
C PRO A 5 -11.04 6.69 24.76
N ALA A 6 -10.42 5.63 24.25
CA ALA A 6 -9.35 5.68 23.29
C ALA A 6 -9.80 6.49 22.06
N ASN A 7 -9.23 7.68 21.85
CA ASN A 7 -9.22 8.28 20.52
C ASN A 7 -8.33 7.40 19.65
N HIS A 8 -8.94 6.49 18.90
CA HIS A 8 -8.38 5.94 17.67
C HIS A 8 -8.30 7.11 16.67
N ASP A 9 -7.35 8.02 16.91
CA ASP A 9 -6.96 9.03 15.96
C ASP A 9 -6.22 8.29 14.84
N SER A 10 -6.99 7.76 13.90
CA SER A 10 -6.43 7.23 12.66
C SER A 10 -5.86 8.45 11.96
N SER A 11 -4.54 8.62 12.05
CA SER A 11 -3.89 9.77 11.42
C SER A 11 -4.28 9.77 9.93
N PRO A 12 -4.37 10.95 9.28
CA PRO A 12 -4.64 11.02 7.85
C PRO A 12 -3.69 10.11 7.02
N GLN A 13 -2.48 9.89 7.53
CA GLN A 13 -1.46 9.03 6.94
C GLN A 13 -1.82 7.53 7.02
N ASP A 14 -2.48 7.08 8.09
CA ASP A 14 -2.90 5.69 8.24
C ASP A 14 -4.09 5.35 7.33
N VAL A 15 -5.00 6.31 7.14
CA VAL A 15 -6.12 6.18 6.20
C VAL A 15 -5.58 6.10 4.77
N GLU A 16 -4.71 7.03 4.39
CA GLU A 16 -4.07 7.05 3.07
C GLU A 16 -3.30 5.76 2.80
N ARG A 17 -2.51 5.30 3.78
CA ARG A 17 -1.78 4.03 3.70
C ARG A 17 -2.72 2.85 3.47
N ASN A 18 -3.80 2.73 4.26
CA ASN A 18 -4.74 1.61 4.11
C ASN A 18 -5.44 1.61 2.75
N GLU A 19 -5.81 2.78 2.25
CA GLU A 19 -6.34 2.90 0.90
C GLU A 19 -5.29 2.47 -0.14
N VAL A 20 -4.03 2.89 0.01
CA VAL A 20 -2.92 2.48 -0.89
C VAL A 20 -2.84 0.96 -0.91
N LEU A 21 -2.78 0.32 0.25
CA LEU A 21 -2.72 -1.14 0.35
C LEU A 21 -3.94 -1.81 -0.29
N ASN A 22 -5.15 -1.30 -0.10
CA ASN A 22 -6.34 -1.83 -0.74
C ASN A 22 -6.28 -1.73 -2.27
N ALA A 23 -5.82 -0.59 -2.79
CA ALA A 23 -5.69 -0.39 -4.23
C ALA A 23 -4.59 -1.27 -4.84
N ILE A 24 -3.47 -1.48 -4.12
CA ILE A 24 -2.43 -2.45 -4.50
C ILE A 24 -3.03 -3.85 -4.57
N GLY A 25 -3.75 -4.28 -3.53
CA GLY A 25 -4.37 -5.61 -3.47
C GLY A 25 -5.41 -5.82 -4.59
N SER A 26 -6.14 -4.78 -4.96
CA SER A 26 -7.09 -4.83 -6.07
C SER A 26 -6.40 -4.92 -7.44
N LYS A 27 -5.32 -4.17 -7.66
CA LYS A 27 -4.59 -4.13 -8.93
C LYS A 27 -3.71 -5.37 -9.13
N TRP A 28 -3.12 -5.87 -8.05
CA TRP A 28 -2.19 -6.99 -8.06
C TRP A 28 -2.69 -8.12 -7.16
N SER A 29 -3.56 -8.98 -7.71
CA SER A 29 -4.23 -10.05 -6.98
C SER A 29 -3.32 -11.15 -6.39
N LYS A 30 -2.04 -11.21 -6.76
CA LYS A 30 -1.03 -12.11 -6.15
C LYS A 30 -0.52 -11.64 -4.78
N PHE A 31 -0.88 -10.43 -4.34
CA PHE A 31 -0.55 -9.96 -3.01
C PHE A 31 -1.64 -10.30 -2.01
N SER A 32 -1.22 -10.84 -0.86
CA SER A 32 -2.08 -10.98 0.30
C SER A 32 -2.12 -9.69 1.14
N LYS A 33 -3.21 -9.47 1.87
CA LYS A 33 -3.32 -8.34 2.82
C LYS A 33 -2.17 -8.31 3.84
N HIS A 34 -1.68 -9.49 4.24
CA HIS A 34 -0.54 -9.60 5.15
C HIS A 34 0.75 -9.08 4.51
N GLU A 35 1.08 -9.53 3.30
CA GLU A 35 2.26 -9.02 2.56
C GLU A 35 2.19 -7.51 2.36
N LEU A 36 1.01 -7.00 2.03
CA LEU A 36 0.77 -5.56 1.89
C LEU A 36 0.93 -4.80 3.20
N SER A 37 0.45 -5.35 4.32
CA SER A 37 0.62 -4.72 5.64
C SER A 37 2.08 -4.63 6.07
N MET A 38 2.92 -5.56 5.61
CA MET A 38 4.37 -5.55 5.86
C MET A 38 5.14 -4.55 5.01
N LEU A 39 4.58 -4.10 3.87
CA LEU A 39 5.22 -3.12 2.99
C LEU A 39 5.24 -1.75 3.64
N LYS A 40 6.41 -1.25 4.04
CA LYS A 40 6.56 0.08 4.65
C LYS A 40 6.89 1.13 3.61
N THR A 41 7.49 0.73 2.49
CA THR A 41 8.00 1.65 1.46
C THR A 41 7.60 1.23 0.04
N ASN A 42 7.62 2.21 -0.87
CA ASN A 42 7.36 1.96 -2.29
C ASN A 42 8.42 1.05 -2.93
N ASP A 43 9.68 1.11 -2.49
CA ASP A 43 10.75 0.26 -3.01
C ASP A 43 10.56 -1.22 -2.66
N GLU A 44 10.08 -1.51 -1.45
CA GLU A 44 9.70 -2.87 -1.06
C GLU A 44 8.55 -3.39 -1.92
N LEU A 45 7.55 -2.53 -2.20
CA LEU A 45 6.43 -2.88 -3.07
C LEU A 45 6.92 -3.20 -4.49
N VAL A 46 7.76 -2.34 -5.06
CA VAL A 46 8.38 -2.54 -6.38
C VAL A 46 9.15 -3.87 -6.41
N SER A 47 9.96 -4.15 -5.38
CA SER A 47 10.74 -5.39 -5.30
C SER A 47 9.86 -6.62 -5.26
N GLN A 48 8.77 -6.59 -4.49
CA GLN A 48 7.82 -7.71 -4.46
C GLN A 48 7.03 -7.86 -5.77
N ILE A 49 6.69 -6.76 -6.45
CA ILE A 49 6.02 -6.81 -7.76
C ILE A 49 6.95 -7.49 -8.78
N VAL A 50 8.21 -7.06 -8.85
CA VAL A 50 9.24 -7.67 -9.70
C VAL A 50 9.35 -9.17 -9.41
N SER A 51 9.42 -9.56 -8.14
CA SER A 51 9.55 -10.96 -7.73
C SER A 51 8.30 -11.83 -8.05
N LYS A 52 7.08 -11.34 -7.77
CA LYS A 52 5.83 -12.12 -7.94
C LYS A 52 5.32 -12.18 -9.38
N TYR A 53 5.57 -11.13 -10.16
CA TYR A 53 5.07 -10.99 -11.51
C TYR A 53 6.15 -11.11 -12.58
N GLY A 54 7.44 -11.13 -12.19
CA GLY A 54 8.55 -11.16 -13.15
C GLY A 54 8.64 -9.88 -13.98
N LEU A 55 8.10 -8.76 -13.47
CA LEU A 55 8.16 -7.48 -14.16
C LEU A 55 9.54 -6.86 -14.03
N GLU A 56 9.98 -6.11 -15.05
CA GLU A 56 11.19 -5.30 -14.93
C GLU A 56 10.99 -4.19 -13.89
N ARG A 57 12.05 -3.86 -13.15
CA ARG A 57 12.02 -2.83 -12.09
C ARG A 57 11.45 -1.48 -12.57
N PRO A 58 11.81 -0.95 -13.76
CA PRO A 58 11.24 0.31 -14.25
C PRO A 58 9.72 0.25 -14.47
N THR A 59 9.22 -0.90 -14.95
CA THR A 59 7.79 -1.14 -15.16
C THR A 59 7.06 -1.22 -13.83
N ALA A 60 7.58 -1.98 -12.87
CA ALA A 60 7.01 -2.06 -11.53
C ALA A 60 6.98 -0.68 -10.83
N GLN A 61 8.05 0.10 -10.97
CA GLN A 61 8.13 1.46 -10.42
C GLN A 61 7.11 2.40 -11.07
N ARG A 62 6.93 2.33 -12.40
CA ARG A 62 5.90 3.10 -13.10
C ARG A 62 4.51 2.73 -12.61
N GLU A 63 4.21 1.44 -12.44
CA GLU A 63 2.90 1.00 -11.97
C GLU A 63 2.59 1.48 -10.53
N VAL A 64 3.58 1.44 -9.64
CA VAL A 64 3.47 2.00 -8.28
C VAL A 64 3.29 3.52 -8.34
N HIS A 65 4.06 4.20 -9.18
CA HIS A 65 3.94 5.64 -9.37
C HIS A 65 2.56 6.04 -9.92
N THR A 66 2.03 5.34 -10.91
CA THR A 66 0.67 5.55 -11.43
C THR A 66 -0.38 5.32 -10.35
N LEU A 67 -0.20 4.32 -9.49
CA LEU A 67 -1.10 4.08 -8.36
C LEU A 67 -1.10 5.23 -7.35
N MET A 68 0.08 5.79 -7.06
CA MET A 68 0.21 6.93 -6.14
C MET A 68 -0.31 8.23 -6.80
N ALA A 69 -0.02 8.44 -8.08
CA ALA A 69 -0.45 9.62 -8.83
C ALA A 69 -1.96 9.65 -9.11
N GLY A 70 -2.59 8.48 -9.29
CA GLY A 70 -4.04 8.36 -9.49
C GLY A 70 -4.90 8.75 -8.28
N ARG A 71 -4.28 9.07 -7.14
CA ARG A 71 -4.95 9.54 -5.91
C ARG A 71 -5.06 11.06 -5.82
N ASN A 72 -4.57 11.77 -6.83
CA ASN A 72 -4.55 13.24 -6.88
C ASN A 72 -5.73 13.84 -7.66
N LEU A 73 -6.89 13.16 -7.68
CA LEU A 73 -8.14 13.61 -8.32
C LEU A 73 -9.32 13.53 -7.35
#